data_AF-A0A965ZW63-F1
#
_entry.id   AF-A0A965ZW63-F1
#
_cell.length_a   1.000
_cell.length_b   1.000
_cell.length_c   1.000
_cell.angle_alpha   90.00
_cell.angle_beta   90.00
_cell.angle_gamma   90.00
#
_symmetry.space_group_name_H-M   'P 1'
#
loop_
_entity.id
_entity.type
_entity.pdbx_description
1 polymer ?
#
loop_
_entity_poly.entity_id
_entity_poly.type
_entity_poly.pdbx_seq_one_letter_code
_entity_poly.pdbx_strand_id
1 'polypeptide(L)'
;QDDIFVWNPDNLGGDDTVQNFGTQDGDHDAIALRDLIPEEADATQYLHIESVATGDSVNTVISVDADGEGKFNGSGSEQTITIEGVDLTGGYSDVADIIKHMVDSEHLDV
;
A
#
# COMPACT_ATOMS: atom_id res chain seq x y z
N GLN A 1 -18.26 -9.07 1.25
CA GLN A 1 -17.32 -10.16 1.50
C GLN A 1 -16.03 -9.48 1.86
N ASP A 2 -15.43 -9.84 2.98
CA ASP A 2 -14.21 -9.19 3.45
C ASP A 2 -13.01 -9.97 2.91
N ASP A 3 -12.21 -9.33 2.07
CA ASP A 3 -10.99 -9.92 1.52
C ASP A 3 -9.74 -9.25 2.12
N ILE A 4 -8.70 -10.06 2.40
CA ILE A 4 -7.41 -9.55 2.87
C ILE A 4 -6.37 -9.76 1.76
N PHE A 5 -5.80 -8.66 1.28
CA PHE A 5 -4.75 -8.66 0.27
C PHE A 5 -3.39 -8.71 0.95
N VAL A 6 -2.58 -9.72 0.60
CA VAL A 6 -1.26 -9.98 1.20
C VAL A 6 -0.26 -10.22 0.09
N TRP A 7 0.96 -9.68 0.26
CA TRP A 7 2.07 -9.86 -0.68
C TRP A 7 3.17 -10.70 -0.06
N ASN A 8 3.78 -11.55 -0.88
CA ASN A 8 4.90 -12.38 -0.48
C ASN A 8 6.22 -11.67 -0.81
N PRO A 9 7.09 -11.36 0.17
CA PRO A 9 8.38 -10.71 -0.08
C PRO A 9 9.34 -11.54 -0.93
N ASP A 10 9.17 -12.87 -1.01
CA ASP A 10 9.99 -13.75 -1.85
C ASP A 10 9.58 -13.70 -3.34
N ASN A 11 8.46 -13.06 -3.67
CA ASN A 11 7.91 -12.98 -5.02
C ASN A 11 7.58 -11.53 -5.41
N LEU A 12 8.48 -10.62 -5.06
CA LEU A 12 8.42 -9.24 -5.50
C LEU A 12 8.95 -9.12 -6.94
N GLY A 13 8.31 -8.25 -7.73
CA GLY A 13 8.64 -8.05 -9.13
C GLY A 13 7.39 -7.95 -9.99
N GLY A 14 7.00 -6.72 -10.33
CA GLY A 14 5.85 -6.43 -11.19
C GLY A 14 4.92 -5.37 -10.60
N ASP A 15 3.97 -4.91 -11.41
CA ASP A 15 2.92 -3.98 -10.97
C ASP A 15 1.63 -4.76 -10.74
N ASP A 16 1.07 -4.67 -9.54
CA ASP A 16 -0.21 -5.25 -9.16
C ASP A 16 -1.31 -4.18 -9.12
N THR A 17 -2.54 -4.60 -9.41
CA THR A 17 -3.71 -3.74 -9.34
C THR A 17 -4.83 -4.43 -8.58
N VAL A 18 -5.28 -3.81 -7.49
CA VAL A 18 -6.44 -4.21 -6.71
C VAL A 18 -7.63 -3.40 -7.19
N GLN A 19 -8.66 -4.10 -7.65
CA GLN A 19 -9.91 -3.51 -8.15
C GLN A 19 -11.06 -3.87 -7.23
N ASN A 20 -12.08 -3.01 -7.18
CA ASN A 20 -13.30 -3.19 -6.38
C ASN A 20 -13.08 -3.22 -4.86
N PHE A 21 -11.96 -2.68 -4.37
CA PHE A 21 -11.63 -2.61 -2.94
C PHE A 21 -12.69 -1.81 -2.17
N GLY A 22 -13.36 -2.43 -1.19
CA GLY A 22 -14.36 -1.78 -0.34
C GLY A 22 -15.56 -1.19 -1.09
N THR A 23 -15.86 -1.70 -2.30
CA THR A 23 -16.88 -1.10 -3.17
C THR A 23 -18.31 -1.60 -2.94
N GLN A 24 -18.52 -2.66 -2.14
CA GLN A 24 -19.86 -3.12 -1.78
C GLN A 24 -20.21 -2.71 -0.35
N ASP A 25 -21.49 -2.38 -0.12
CA ASP A 25 -21.99 -2.01 1.21
C ASP A 25 -21.71 -3.12 2.22
N GLY A 26 -20.85 -2.83 3.19
CA GLY A 26 -20.44 -3.77 4.23
C GLY A 26 -19.25 -4.67 3.87
N ASP A 27 -18.48 -4.33 2.84
CA ASP A 27 -17.15 -4.92 2.59
C ASP A 27 -16.10 -4.23 3.46
N HIS A 28 -15.38 -5.02 4.25
CA HIS A 28 -14.25 -4.59 5.07
C HIS A 28 -12.95 -5.17 4.51
N ASP A 29 -12.63 -4.79 3.27
CA ASP A 29 -11.39 -5.22 2.63
C ASP A 29 -10.19 -4.62 3.36
N ALA A 30 -9.12 -5.41 3.49
CA ALA A 30 -7.91 -5.01 4.20
C ALA A 30 -6.65 -5.30 3.38
N ILE A 31 -5.62 -4.50 3.60
CA ILE A 31 -4.30 -4.64 2.98
C ILE A 31 -3.29 -4.92 4.08
N ALA A 32 -2.62 -6.07 3.99
CA ALA A 32 -1.56 -6.45 4.92
C ALA A 32 -0.19 -6.29 4.25
N LEU A 33 0.58 -5.30 4.71
CA LEU A 33 1.94 -5.02 4.20
C LEU A 33 3.04 -5.37 5.22
N ARG A 34 2.68 -5.87 6.40
CA ARG A 34 3.64 -6.15 7.49
C ARG A 34 4.73 -7.11 7.05
N ASP A 35 4.38 -8.12 6.27
CA ASP A 35 5.31 -9.15 5.79
C ASP A 35 6.35 -8.60 4.80
N LEU A 36 6.12 -7.41 4.24
CA LEU A 36 7.07 -6.72 3.37
C LEU A 36 8.13 -5.93 4.14
N ILE A 37 7.95 -5.74 5.45
CA ILE A 37 8.82 -4.93 6.29
C ILE A 37 9.50 -5.83 7.33
N PRO A 38 10.84 -5.85 7.40
CA PRO A 38 11.54 -6.56 8.47
C PRO A 38 11.09 -6.09 9.86
N GLU A 39 11.03 -6.99 10.85
CA GLU A 39 10.38 -6.71 12.15
C GLU A 39 10.86 -5.43 12.86
N GLU A 40 12.16 -5.12 12.75
CA GLU A 40 12.85 -4.01 13.43
C GLU A 40 13.25 -2.87 12.47
N ALA A 41 12.75 -2.89 11.24
CA ALA A 41 13.11 -1.90 10.22
C ALA A 41 12.18 -0.68 10.21
N ASP A 42 12.70 0.46 9.77
CA ASP A 42 11.88 1.63 9.49
C ASP A 42 11.07 1.39 8.22
N ALA A 43 9.75 1.26 8.39
CA ALA A 43 8.83 0.95 7.31
C ALA A 43 8.85 1.98 6.16
N THR A 44 9.25 3.23 6.43
CA THR A 44 9.37 4.28 5.39
C THR A 44 10.51 4.04 4.41
N GLN A 45 11.44 3.13 4.73
CA GLN A 45 12.52 2.71 3.84
C GLN A 45 12.07 1.65 2.84
N TYR A 46 11.01 0.90 3.16
CA TYR A 46 10.52 -0.24 2.38
C TYR A 46 9.21 0.05 1.66
N LEU A 47 8.41 0.99 2.18
CA LEU A 47 7.13 1.36 1.61
C LEU A 47 7.07 2.86 1.35
N HIS A 48 6.39 3.21 0.27
CA HIS A 48 5.96 4.57 -0.01
C HIS A 48 4.52 4.53 -0.48
N ILE A 49 3.68 5.42 0.07
CA ILE A 49 2.24 5.39 -0.17
C ILE A 49 1.81 6.79 -0.57
N GLU A 50 1.13 6.88 -1.70
CA GLU A 50 0.63 8.15 -2.24
C GLU A 50 -0.76 8.00 -2.85
N SER A 51 -1.52 9.09 -2.84
CA SER A 51 -2.80 9.20 -3.54
C SER A 51 -2.56 9.79 -4.94
N VAL A 52 -2.93 9.05 -5.99
CA VAL A 52 -2.79 9.50 -7.38
C VAL A 52 -4.17 9.71 -8.00
N ALA A 53 -4.47 10.97 -8.35
CA ALA A 53 -5.69 11.30 -9.07
C ALA A 53 -5.61 10.84 -10.53
N THR A 54 -6.53 9.96 -10.93
CA THR A 54 -6.66 9.43 -12.29
C THR A 54 -8.07 9.73 -12.82
N GLY A 55 -8.20 10.82 -13.58
CA GLY A 55 -9.51 11.30 -14.04
C GLY A 55 -10.36 11.84 -12.89
N ASP A 56 -11.57 11.28 -12.72
CA ASP A 56 -12.50 11.63 -11.63
C ASP A 56 -12.33 10.75 -10.38
N SER A 57 -11.37 9.81 -10.41
CA SER A 57 -11.08 8.87 -9.32
C SER A 57 -9.74 9.18 -8.65
N VAL A 58 -9.64 8.87 -7.36
CA VAL A 58 -8.38 8.87 -6.63
C VAL A 58 -7.98 7.42 -6.39
N ASN A 59 -6.76 7.07 -6.76
CA ASN A 59 -6.18 5.76 -6.51
C ASN A 59 -5.16 5.87 -5.38
N THR A 60 -4.93 4.78 -4.67
CA THR A 60 -3.79 4.66 -3.76
C THR A 60 -2.70 3.88 -4.47
N VAL A 61 -1.48 4.40 -4.47
CA VAL A 61 -0.31 3.72 -5.01
C VAL A 61 0.65 3.44 -3.86
N ILE A 62 0.99 2.17 -3.69
CA ILE A 62 1.96 1.68 -2.72
C ILE A 62 3.18 1.19 -3.52
N SER A 63 4.31 1.86 -3.36
CA SER A 63 5.59 1.41 -3.90
C SER A 63 6.34 0.61 -2.84
N VAL A 64 6.87 -0.54 -3.22
CA VAL A 64 7.64 -1.44 -2.36
C VAL A 64 9.10 -1.43 -2.80
N ASP A 65 9.99 -1.19 -1.85
CA ASP A 65 11.45 -1.33 -1.96
C ASP A 65 11.89 -2.46 -1.02
N ALA A 66 12.21 -3.62 -1.59
CA ALA A 66 12.58 -4.82 -0.84
C ALA A 66 13.96 -4.70 -0.20
N ASP A 67 14.84 -3.89 -0.80
CA ASP A 67 16.22 -3.68 -0.34
C ASP A 67 16.28 -2.63 0.78
N GLY A 68 15.19 -1.90 1.01
CA GLY A 68 15.09 -0.87 2.05
C GLY A 68 15.98 0.34 1.76
N GLU A 69 16.28 0.60 0.49
CA GLU A 69 17.14 1.70 0.07
C GLU A 69 16.39 3.02 -0.13
N GLY A 70 15.06 3.02 0.04
CA GLY A 70 14.17 4.17 -0.11
C GLY A 70 14.04 4.65 -1.56
N LYS A 71 14.20 3.74 -2.53
CA LYS A 71 14.24 4.03 -3.98
C LYS A 71 12.86 3.98 -4.62
N PHE A 72 11.95 4.83 -4.15
CA PHE A 72 10.63 4.97 -4.75
C PHE A 72 10.70 5.82 -6.04
N ASN A 73 9.79 5.60 -7.00
CA ASN A 73 9.70 6.26 -8.33
C ASN A 73 10.38 5.53 -9.52
N GLY A 74 10.05 4.25 -9.73
CA GLY A 74 10.11 3.62 -11.06
C GLY A 74 11.49 3.22 -11.59
N SER A 75 12.56 3.33 -10.80
CA SER A 75 13.88 2.75 -11.13
C SER A 75 14.52 1.96 -9.99
N GLY A 76 13.89 1.90 -8.82
CA GLY A 76 14.35 1.07 -7.71
C GLY A 76 13.25 0.63 -6.75
N SER A 77 11.98 0.75 -7.14
CA SER A 77 10.89 0.04 -6.47
C SER A 77 10.74 -1.30 -7.17
N GLU A 78 10.87 -2.40 -6.45
CA GLU A 78 10.72 -3.76 -7.00
C GLU A 78 9.26 -4.06 -7.38
N GLN A 79 8.31 -3.38 -6.74
CA GLN A 79 6.89 -3.57 -6.99
C GLN A 79 6.08 -2.30 -6.76
N THR A 80 5.03 -2.14 -7.57
CA THR A 80 3.99 -1.12 -7.38
C THR A 80 2.65 -1.81 -7.19
N ILE A 81 1.91 -1.44 -6.15
CA ILE A 81 0.54 -1.91 -5.91
C ILE A 81 -0.39 -0.72 -6.07
N THR A 82 -1.32 -0.79 -7.02
CA THR A 82 -2.32 0.25 -7.24
C THR A 82 -3.68 -0.23 -6.76
N ILE A 83 -4.33 0.55 -5.89
CA ILE A 83 -5.71 0.32 -5.47
C ILE A 83 -6.58 1.34 -6.18
N GLU A 84 -7.41 0.86 -7.10
CA GLU A 84 -8.19 1.73 -7.98
C GLU A 84 -9.45 2.27 -7.29
N GLY A 85 -9.66 3.57 -7.44
CA GLY A 85 -10.89 4.24 -7.00
C GLY A 85 -11.00 4.45 -5.50
N VAL A 86 -9.92 4.21 -4.74
CA VAL A 86 -9.89 4.38 -3.28
C VAL A 86 -8.69 5.20 -2.84
N ASP A 87 -8.94 6.18 -1.98
CA ASP A 87 -7.92 6.95 -1.28
C ASP A 87 -7.74 6.44 0.16
N LEU A 88 -6.71 5.63 0.36
CA LEU A 88 -6.33 5.06 1.65
C LEU A 88 -5.35 5.97 2.41
N THR A 89 -4.95 7.09 1.84
CA THR A 89 -4.07 8.04 2.54
C THR A 89 -4.80 8.81 3.64
N GLY A 90 -6.14 8.71 3.72
CA GLY A 90 -6.93 9.26 4.82
C GLY A 90 -6.80 10.78 5.03
N GLY A 91 -6.25 11.51 4.05
CA GLY A 91 -5.91 12.93 4.18
C GLY A 91 -4.65 13.23 5.00
N TYR A 92 -3.87 12.20 5.37
CA TYR A 92 -2.54 12.39 5.96
C TYR A 92 -1.60 12.98 4.91
N SER A 93 -0.88 14.05 5.29
CA SER A 93 0.12 14.68 4.43
C SER A 93 1.50 14.03 4.52
N ASP A 94 1.74 13.22 5.55
CA ASP A 94 3.02 12.57 5.80
C ASP A 94 2.90 11.07 5.58
N VAL A 95 3.72 10.55 4.67
CA VAL A 95 3.78 9.14 4.31
C VAL A 95 4.22 8.28 5.49
N ALA A 96 5.06 8.82 6.37
CA ALA A 96 5.48 8.12 7.58
C ALA A 96 4.30 7.87 8.52
N ASP A 97 3.36 8.81 8.62
CA ASP A 97 2.17 8.66 9.45
C ASP A 97 1.19 7.64 8.85
N ILE A 98 1.04 7.63 7.52
CA ILE A 98 0.22 6.63 6.80
C ILE A 98 0.77 5.23 7.01
N ILE A 99 2.06 5.04 6.75
CA ILE A 99 2.71 3.73 6.88
C ILE A 99 2.69 3.28 8.33
N LYS A 100 2.98 4.17 9.28
CA LYS A 100 2.90 3.83 10.69
C LYS A 100 1.50 3.41 11.09
N HIS A 101 0.48 4.13 10.61
CA HIS A 101 -0.90 3.76 10.86
C HIS A 101 -1.19 2.36 10.31
N MET A 102 -0.82 2.08 9.05
CA MET A 102 -1.04 0.80 8.37
C MET A 102 -0.31 -0.38 9.02
N VAL A 103 0.93 -0.16 9.47
CA VAL A 103 1.76 -1.19 10.10
C VAL A 103 1.28 -1.47 11.52
N ASP A 104 0.91 -0.43 12.28
CA ASP A 104 0.44 -0.57 13.66
C ASP A 104 -0.99 -1.15 13.73
N SER A 105 -1.84 -0.90 12.72
CA SER A 105 -3.19 -1.44 12.66
C SER A 105 -3.26 -2.83 12.01
N GLU A 106 -2.23 -3.27 11.27
CA GLU A 106 -2.23 -4.50 10.45
C GLU A 106 -3.27 -4.54 9.30
N HIS A 107 -4.17 -3.56 9.24
CA HIS A 107 -5.21 -3.40 8.22
C HIS A 107 -5.53 -1.92 8.01
N LEU A 108 -6.03 -1.57 6.83
CA LEU A 108 -6.54 -0.23 6.57
C LEU A 108 -8.02 -0.34 6.23
N ASP A 109 -8.87 0.10 7.16
CA ASP A 109 -10.31 0.21 6.98
C ASP A 109 -10.64 1.49 6.21
N VAL A 110 -11.54 1.38 5.24
CA VAL A 110 -12.16 2.51 4.51
C VAL A 110 -13.34 3.11 5.27
#